data_AF-A0AA42RHE2-F1
#
_entry.id   AF-A0AA42RHE2-F1
#
_cell.length_a   1.000
_cell.length_b   1.000
_cell.length_c   1.000
_cell.angle_alpha   90.00
_cell.angle_beta   90.00
_cell.angle_gamma   90.00
#
_symmetry.space_group_name_H-M   'P 1'
#
loop_
_entity.id
_entity.type
_entity.pdbx_description
1 polymer ?
#
loop_
_entity_poly.entity_id
_entity_poly.type
_entity_poly.pdbx_seq_one_letter_code
_entity_poly.pdbx_strand_id
1 'polypeptide(L)' 'MKSTYGTRASICAHFSWTLDYLENQIPWSKVIRLMADLPSYDYDDDENKNTQTKKAVKITEQNADDILKMFQS' A
#
# COMPACT_ATOMS: atom_id res chain seq x y z
N MET A 1 -12.03 9.53 -14.51
CA MET A 1 -12.98 8.46 -14.87
C MET A 1 -12.97 7.42 -13.76
N LYS A 2 -14.07 7.22 -13.02
CA LYS A 2 -14.16 6.19 -11.97
C LYS A 2 -14.71 4.94 -12.64
N SER A 3 -13.85 3.97 -12.94
CA SER A 3 -14.28 2.69 -13.52
C SER A 3 -15.34 2.04 -12.62
N THR A 4 -16.44 1.56 -13.22
CA THR A 4 -17.53 0.84 -12.52
C THR A 4 -17.03 -0.42 -11.81
N TYR A 5 -15.89 -0.96 -12.25
CA TYR A 5 -15.22 -2.10 -11.63
C TYR A 5 -14.04 -1.69 -10.76
N GLY A 6 -13.72 -0.40 -10.60
CA GLY A 6 -12.46 0.05 -10.01
C GLY A 6 -12.14 -0.59 -8.66
N THR A 7 -13.09 -0.53 -7.71
CA THR A 7 -12.89 -1.12 -6.39
C THR A 7 -12.98 -2.64 -6.40
N ARG A 8 -13.88 -3.25 -7.18
CA ARG A 8 -13.97 -4.73 -7.25
C ARG A 8 -12.75 -5.34 -7.92
N ALA A 9 -12.25 -4.72 -8.98
CA ALA A 9 -11.04 -5.12 -9.68
C ALA A 9 -9.80 -4.97 -8.81
N SER A 10 -9.68 -3.88 -8.02
CA SER A 10 -8.55 -3.71 -7.11
C SER A 10 -8.55 -4.77 -5.99
N ILE A 11 -9.73 -5.13 -5.47
CA ILE A 11 -9.88 -6.24 -4.51
C ILE A 11 -9.43 -7.56 -5.12
N CYS A 12 -9.96 -7.89 -6.30
CA CYS A 12 -9.62 -9.12 -6.99
C CYS A 12 -8.11 -9.21 -7.25
N ALA A 13 -7.48 -8.10 -7.67
CA ALA A 13 -6.03 -8.04 -7.85
C ALA A 13 -5.25 -8.23 -6.53
N HIS A 14 -5.70 -7.58 -5.45
CA HIS A 14 -5.02 -7.62 -4.16
C HIS A 14 -5.02 -9.02 -3.53
N PHE A 15 -6.15 -9.74 -3.59
CA PHE A 15 -6.28 -11.08 -3.01
C PHE A 15 -6.07 -12.22 -4.02
N SER A 16 -5.74 -11.90 -5.27
CA SER A 16 -5.70 -12.88 -6.37
C SER A 16 -7.01 -13.68 -6.51
N TRP A 17 -8.14 -12.99 -6.37
CA TRP A 17 -9.48 -13.56 -6.48
C TRP A 17 -10.07 -13.35 -7.87
N THR A 18 -10.99 -14.24 -8.25
CA THR A 18 -11.84 -14.04 -9.41
C THR A 18 -13.05 -13.18 -9.05
N LEU A 19 -13.61 -12.49 -10.04
CA LEU A 19 -14.82 -11.68 -9.84
C LEU A 19 -16.00 -12.53 -9.33
N ASP A 20 -16.15 -13.75 -9.86
CA ASP A 20 -17.19 -14.69 -9.45
C ASP A 20 -17.07 -15.08 -7.96
N TYR A 21 -15.84 -15.30 -7.50
CA TYR A 21 -15.58 -15.61 -6.09
C TYR A 21 -15.95 -14.42 -5.19
N LEU A 22 -15.60 -13.20 -5.59
CA LEU A 22 -15.93 -11.98 -4.85
C LEU A 22 -17.44 -11.72 -4.79
N GLU A 23 -18.18 -12.02 -5.86
CA GLU A 23 -19.62 -11.69 -5.96
C GLU A 23 -20.54 -12.77 -5.39
N ASN A 24 -20.21 -14.05 -5.59
CA ASN A 24 -21.13 -15.15 -5.29
C ASN A 24 -20.73 -15.99 -4.07
N GLN A 25 -19.44 -16.00 -3.68
CA GLN A 25 -18.94 -16.90 -2.62
C GLN A 25 -18.71 -16.19 -1.28
N ILE A 26 -18.60 -14.85 -1.27
CA ILE A 26 -18.30 -14.09 -0.06
C ILE A 26 -19.38 -13.01 0.17
N PRO A 27 -20.06 -13.00 1.32
CA PRO A 27 -20.92 -11.90 1.71
C PRO A 27 -20.15 -10.59 1.78
N TRP A 28 -20.71 -9.52 1.20
CA TRP A 28 -20.04 -8.21 1.14
C TRP A 28 -19.64 -7.65 2.52
N SER A 29 -20.41 -7.97 3.57
CA SER A 29 -20.07 -7.62 4.96
C SER A 29 -18.74 -8.22 5.42
N LYS A 30 -18.40 -9.43 4.98
CA LYS A 30 -17.10 -10.05 5.26
C LYS A 30 -15.98 -9.38 4.46
N VAL A 31 -16.23 -8.99 3.22
CA VAL A 31 -15.25 -8.27 2.39
C VAL A 31 -14.86 -6.94 3.04
N ILE A 32 -15.84 -6.17 3.51
CA ILE A 32 -15.59 -4.91 4.21
C ILE A 32 -14.79 -5.14 5.50
N ARG A 33 -15.13 -6.17 6.28
CA ARG A 33 -14.40 -6.51 7.51
C ARG A 33 -12.94 -6.88 7.20
N LEU A 34 -12.74 -7.73 6.19
CA LEU A 34 -11.41 -8.14 5.72
C LEU A 34 -10.58 -6.91 5.32
N MET A 35 -11.16 -5.99 4.53
CA MET A 35 -10.53 -4.72 4.17
C MET A 35 -10.15 -3.86 5.36
N ALA A 36 -11.03 -3.75 6.36
CA ALA A 36 -10.79 -2.94 7.55
C ALA A 36 -9.71 -3.54 8.46
N ASP A 37 -9.59 -4.88 8.47
CA ASP A 37 -8.60 -5.61 9.25
C ASP A 37 -7.22 -5.64 8.55
N LEU A 38 -7.14 -5.31 7.26
CA LEU A 38 -5.85 -5.20 6.58
C LEU A 38 -5.06 -4.00 7.10
N PRO A 39 -3.75 -4.17 7.37
CA PRO A 39 -2.89 -3.04 7.60
C PRO A 39 -2.99 -2.10 6.40
N SER A 40 -3.13 -0.80 6.65
CA SER A 40 -3.11 0.22 5.60
C SER A 40 -1.84 0.03 4.79
N TYR A 41 -1.96 -0.51 3.59
CA TYR A 41 -0.89 -0.54 2.63
C TYR A 41 -0.83 0.87 2.05
N ASP A 42 0.18 1.65 2.44
CA ASP A 42 0.57 2.81 1.64
C ASP A 42 0.93 2.22 0.28
N TYR A 43 0.00 2.33 -0.67
CA TYR A 43 0.40 2.32 -2.07
C TYR A 43 1.33 3.53 -2.16
N ASP A 44 2.63 3.30 -2.10
CA ASP A 44 3.62 4.20 -2.66
C ASP A 44 3.30 4.27 -4.17
N ASP A 45 2.27 5.04 -4.47
CA ASP A 45 2.02 5.59 -5.78
C ASP A 45 3.27 6.41 -6.09
N ASP A 46 3.96 6.04 -7.16
CA ASP A 46 5.12 6.73 -7.71
C ASP A 46 4.75 8.15 -8.23
N GLU A 47 3.67 8.76 -7.72
CA GLU A 47 3.24 10.12 -7.93
C GLU A 47 2.87 10.82 -6.59
N ASN A 48 3.91 11.14 -5.82
CA ASN A 48 4.05 12.47 -5.21
C ASN A 48 3.05 12.85 -4.08
N LYS A 49 3.57 12.76 -2.83
CA LYS A 49 3.20 13.50 -1.59
C LYS A 49 2.00 13.00 -0.78
N ASN A 50 2.30 12.33 0.35
CA ASN A 50 2.45 12.96 1.67
C ASN A 50 2.34 11.88 2.76
N THR A 51 3.38 11.06 2.90
CA THR A 51 3.50 10.08 3.98
C THR A 51 3.99 10.78 5.26
N GLN A 52 3.07 11.01 6.20
CA GLN A 52 3.40 11.21 7.62
C GLN A 52 3.70 9.87 8.32
N THR A 53 4.42 8.99 7.64
CA THR A 53 4.86 7.69 8.15
C THR A 53 6.37 7.63 7.99
N LYS A 54 7.05 8.00 9.09
CA LYS A 54 8.52 7.92 9.32
C LYS A 54 9.38 8.24 8.09
N LYS A 55 9.79 9.52 7.98
CA LYS A 55 10.80 9.98 7.01
C LYS A 55 11.97 8.99 6.93
N ALA A 56 11.98 8.14 5.91
CA ALA A 56 13.18 7.46 5.49
C ALA A 56 14.16 8.57 5.07
N VAL A 57 15.26 8.71 5.80
CA VAL A 57 16.30 9.68 5.46
C VAL A 57 16.85 9.27 4.11
N LYS A 58 16.55 10.05 3.07
CA LYS A 58 17.08 9.83 1.73
C LYS A 58 18.60 10.02 1.79
N ILE A 59 19.36 8.93 1.66
CA ILE A 59 20.82 9.01 1.63
C ILE A 59 21.22 9.67 0.31
N THR A 60 21.85 10.83 0.39
CA THR A 60 22.41 11.57 -0.73
C THR A 60 23.94 11.57 -0.58
N GLU A 61 24.69 11.77 -1.66
CA GLU A 61 26.16 11.76 -1.61
C GLU A 61 26.73 12.73 -0.56
N GLN A 62 26.01 13.84 -0.30
CA GLN A 62 26.39 14.82 0.71
C GLN A 62 26.16 14.38 2.16
N ASN A 63 25.23 13.46 2.41
CA ASN A 63 24.93 12.98 3.78
C ASN A 63 25.48 11.58 4.06
N ALA A 64 25.91 10.85 3.04
CA ALA A 64 26.45 9.50 3.16
C ALA A 64 27.70 9.46 4.06
N ASP A 65 28.61 10.42 3.89
CA ASP A 65 29.86 10.48 4.65
C ASP A 65 29.63 10.75 6.14
N ASP A 66 28.65 11.58 6.49
CA ASP A 66 28.30 11.88 7.88
C ASP A 66 27.54 10.73 8.54
N ILE A 67 26.71 10.01 7.79
CA ILE A 67 26.02 8.81 8.30
C ILE A 67 27.04 7.69 8.56
N LEU A 68 28.03 7.50 7.68
CA LEU A 68 29.07 6.47 7.84
C LEU A 68 29.95 6.71 9.08
N LYS A 69 30.27 7.97 9.40
CA LYS A 69 31.03 8.33 10.61
C LYS A 69 30.30 7.99 11.91
N MET A 70 28.96 8.00 11.92
CA MET A 70 28.19 7.65 13.12
C MET A 70 28.30 6.16 13.50
N PHE A 71 28.63 5.28 12.55
CA PHE A 71 28.76 3.83 12.79
C PHE A 71 30.19 3.38 13.10
N GLN A 72 31.17 4.29 13.05
CA GLN A 72 32.60 3.99 13.28
C GLN A 72 33.10 4.39 14.67
N SER A 73 32.19 4.49 15.66
CA SER A 73 32.58 4.71 17.07
C SER A 73 33.12 3.45 17.74
#